data_AF-A0A378LPW5-F1
#
_entry.id   AF-A0A378LPW5-F1
#
_cell.length_a   1.000
_cell.length_b   1.000
_cell.length_c   1.000
_cell.angle_alpha   90.00
_cell.angle_beta   90.00
_cell.angle_gamma   90.00
#
_symmetry.space_group_name_H-M   'P 1'
#
loop_
_entity.id
_entity.type
_entity.pdbx_description
1 polymer ?
#
loop_
_entity_poly.entity_id
_entity_poly.type
_entity_poly.pdbx_seq_one_letter_code
_entity_poly.pdbx_strand_id
1 'polypeptide(L)'
;MFFNKPRINRIAQHLEKTIAEICRNRWAYLLSLEAPVENLIYDKHCGDDIDLYKIVETPALFRAKEHFSWDYPYHDPRENMAYLRDNSRLQYLYYSNFLRYAKQINSELSAKEPNYETIIKIAHQLKNQETKVPSVYTAEIINIKVGGILKGNLFLDFFEGIIGIFYAPYMSLIGVISARPYCLGYSQYCGSPQFFLDTALYFCESVLKVVRSVIFPLGMLYSVYTTDSFNPFTKGDVERSLEGIIALAEQLKSTSQDLSLAVVPV
;
A
#
# COMPACT_ATOMS: atom_id res chain seq x y z
N MET A 1 -18.86 1.06 -14.02
CA MET A 1 -19.64 0.48 -12.89
C MET A 1 -19.14 0.93 -11.49
N PHE A 2 -18.02 1.65 -11.35
CA PHE A 2 -17.49 2.10 -10.05
C PHE A 2 -18.38 3.14 -9.33
N PHE A 3 -19.00 4.07 -10.07
CA PHE A 3 -19.84 5.14 -9.51
C PHE A 3 -21.21 4.67 -8.99
N ASN A 4 -21.63 3.43 -9.30
CA ASN A 4 -22.91 2.87 -8.83
C ASN A 4 -22.81 2.28 -7.42
N LYS A 5 -21.60 2.20 -6.84
CA LYS A 5 -21.41 1.70 -5.48
C LYS A 5 -21.50 2.85 -4.46
N PRO A 6 -22.08 2.59 -3.27
CA PRO A 6 -22.03 3.53 -2.15
C PRO A 6 -20.61 4.06 -1.92
N ARG A 7 -20.50 5.34 -1.55
CA ARG A 7 -19.20 6.01 -1.35
C ARG A 7 -18.29 5.23 -0.39
N ILE A 8 -18.85 4.68 0.69
CA ILE A 8 -18.13 3.87 1.66
C ILE A 8 -17.49 2.63 1.03
N ASN A 9 -18.18 1.94 0.12
CA ASN A 9 -17.65 0.76 -0.58
C ASN A 9 -16.51 1.13 -1.53
N ARG A 10 -16.56 2.31 -2.16
CA ARG A 10 -15.46 2.79 -3.00
C ARG A 10 -14.21 3.10 -2.18
N ILE A 11 -14.36 3.74 -1.02
CA ILE A 11 -13.25 4.06 -0.12
C ILE A 11 -12.65 2.78 0.46
N ALA A 12 -13.47 1.83 0.91
CA ALA A 12 -13.01 0.55 1.44
C ALA A 12 -12.30 -0.32 0.37
N GLN A 13 -12.79 -0.32 -0.87
CA GLN A 13 -12.09 -0.99 -1.99
C GLN A 13 -10.75 -0.32 -2.32
N HIS A 14 -10.68 1.00 -2.23
CA HIS A 14 -9.42 1.72 -2.39
C HIS A 14 -8.43 1.41 -1.26
N LEU A 15 -8.90 1.40 0.00
CA LEU A 15 -8.11 1.01 1.17
C LEU A 15 -7.50 -0.38 1.01
N GLU A 16 -8.32 -1.39 0.68
CA GLU A 16 -7.84 -2.76 0.46
C GLU A 16 -6.81 -2.81 -0.67
N LYS A 17 -7.09 -2.17 -1.80
CA LYS A 17 -6.15 -2.14 -2.94
C LYS A 17 -4.82 -1.52 -2.55
N THR A 18 -4.84 -0.38 -1.85
CA THR A 18 -3.63 0.32 -1.41
C THR A 18 -2.82 -0.53 -0.43
N ILE A 19 -3.47 -1.16 0.55
CA ILE A 19 -2.80 -2.04 1.51
C ILE A 19 -2.27 -3.30 0.83
N ALA A 20 -3.00 -3.89 -0.12
CA ALA A 20 -2.56 -5.05 -0.89
C ALA A 20 -1.29 -4.74 -1.68
N GLU A 21 -1.22 -3.56 -2.30
CA GLU A 21 -0.04 -3.12 -3.03
C GLU A 21 1.16 -2.90 -2.09
N ILE A 22 0.95 -2.28 -0.92
CA ILE A 22 2.01 -2.10 0.10
C ILE A 22 2.51 -3.46 0.59
N CYS A 23 1.61 -4.38 0.92
CA CYS A 23 1.94 -5.73 1.38
C CYS A 23 2.76 -6.49 0.32
N ARG A 24 2.31 -6.46 -0.94
CA ARG A 24 3.01 -7.07 -2.08
C ARG A 24 4.41 -6.47 -2.27
N ASN A 25 4.54 -5.14 -2.19
CA ASN A 25 5.83 -4.48 -2.34
C ASN A 25 6.80 -4.90 -1.22
N ARG A 26 6.32 -4.96 0.04
CA ARG A 26 7.15 -5.43 1.17
C ARG A 26 7.52 -6.90 1.07
N TRP A 27 6.63 -7.75 0.56
CA TRP A 27 6.94 -9.13 0.23
C TRP A 27 8.04 -9.23 -0.83
N ALA A 28 7.87 -8.54 -1.95
CA ALA A 28 8.82 -8.58 -3.06
C ALA A 28 10.20 -8.01 -2.65
N TYR A 29 10.23 -6.98 -1.82
CA TYR A 29 11.46 -6.45 -1.23
C TYR A 29 12.14 -7.46 -0.29
N LEU A 30 11.38 -8.14 0.59
CA LEU A 30 11.95 -9.20 1.43
C LEU A 30 12.61 -10.30 0.58
N LEU A 31 11.99 -10.66 -0.56
CA LEU A 31 12.55 -11.62 -1.51
C LEU A 31 13.81 -11.14 -2.25
N SER A 32 14.11 -9.84 -2.27
CA SER A 32 15.35 -9.32 -2.88
C SER A 32 16.54 -9.31 -1.92
N LEU A 33 16.34 -9.50 -0.61
CA LEU A 33 17.40 -9.44 0.40
C LEU A 33 18.24 -10.73 0.54
N GLU A 34 18.17 -11.63 -0.45
CA GLU A 34 18.89 -12.92 -0.51
C GLU A 34 18.82 -13.72 0.80
N ALA A 35 17.62 -13.87 1.37
CA ALA A 35 17.42 -14.65 2.58
C ALA A 35 17.35 -16.17 2.26
N PRO A 36 17.87 -17.05 3.14
CA PRO A 36 17.60 -18.48 3.05
C PRO A 36 16.09 -18.73 3.04
N VAL A 37 15.63 -19.69 2.24
CA VAL A 37 14.19 -20.02 2.08
C VAL A 37 13.55 -20.34 3.43
N GLU A 38 14.30 -20.97 4.33
CA GLU A 38 13.89 -21.39 5.66
C GLU A 38 13.52 -20.21 6.59
N ASN A 39 14.03 -19.02 6.29
CA ASN A 39 13.76 -17.79 7.05
C ASN A 39 12.63 -16.94 6.44
N LEU A 40 12.10 -17.34 5.29
CA LEU A 40 10.98 -16.66 4.64
C LEU A 40 9.65 -17.21 5.15
N ILE A 41 8.83 -16.31 5.69
CA ILE A 41 7.47 -16.64 6.13
C ILE A 41 6.52 -16.02 5.11
N TYR A 42 5.72 -16.86 4.43
CA TYR A 42 4.69 -16.40 3.51
C TYR A 42 3.30 -16.47 4.15
N ASP A 43 2.71 -15.32 4.46
CA ASP A 43 1.40 -15.18 5.12
C ASP A 43 0.21 -15.20 4.14
N LYS A 44 0.34 -15.86 2.98
CA LYS A 44 -0.74 -16.05 1.98
C LYS A 44 -1.52 -14.79 1.60
N HIS A 45 -0.84 -13.64 1.51
CA HIS A 45 -1.51 -12.36 1.21
C HIS A 45 -2.22 -12.35 -0.16
N CYS A 46 -1.74 -13.16 -1.12
CA CYS A 46 -2.36 -13.40 -2.43
C CYS A 46 -3.47 -14.46 -2.42
N GLY A 47 -3.66 -15.21 -1.34
CA GLY A 47 -4.69 -16.24 -1.20
C GLY A 47 -4.24 -17.66 -1.54
N ASP A 48 -3.25 -17.82 -2.42
CA ASP A 48 -2.76 -19.13 -2.88
C ASP A 48 -1.47 -19.55 -2.18
N ASP A 49 -1.24 -20.87 -2.08
CA ASP A 49 0.05 -21.41 -1.68
C ASP A 49 1.08 -21.25 -2.80
N ILE A 50 2.33 -20.95 -2.42
CA ILE A 50 3.42 -20.68 -3.36
C ILE A 50 4.60 -21.61 -3.11
N ASP A 51 5.32 -21.94 -4.18
CA ASP A 51 6.59 -22.63 -4.11
C ASP A 51 7.72 -21.62 -3.85
N LEU A 52 8.09 -21.46 -2.58
CA LEU A 52 9.12 -20.52 -2.15
C LEU A 52 10.49 -20.83 -2.75
N TYR A 53 10.85 -22.11 -2.88
CA TYR A 53 12.13 -22.52 -3.45
C TYR A 53 12.22 -22.05 -4.91
N LYS A 54 11.21 -22.35 -5.71
CA LYS A 54 11.14 -21.91 -7.11
C LYS A 54 11.22 -20.39 -7.24
N ILE A 55 10.57 -19.64 -6.35
CA ILE A 55 10.57 -18.17 -6.39
C ILE A 55 11.95 -17.59 -6.05
N VAL A 56 12.61 -18.13 -5.03
CA VAL A 56 13.93 -17.67 -4.60
C VAL A 56 14.99 -17.99 -5.67
N GLU A 57 14.93 -19.17 -6.28
CA GLU A 57 15.81 -19.57 -7.38
C GLU A 57 15.57 -18.75 -8.67
N THR A 58 14.35 -18.25 -8.87
CA THR A 58 14.04 -17.41 -10.02
C THR A 58 14.70 -16.03 -9.85
N PRO A 59 15.53 -15.57 -10.82
CA PRO A 59 16.14 -14.24 -10.77
C PRO A 59 15.07 -13.17 -10.58
N ALA A 60 15.33 -12.16 -9.73
CA ALA A 60 14.34 -11.16 -9.33
C ALA A 60 13.60 -10.50 -10.52
N LEU A 61 14.32 -10.22 -11.60
CA LEU A 61 13.77 -9.62 -12.82
C LEU A 61 12.78 -10.52 -13.57
N PHE A 62 12.83 -11.85 -13.38
CA PHE A 62 12.04 -12.83 -14.12
C PHE A 62 10.85 -13.39 -13.34
N ARG A 63 10.73 -12.98 -12.06
CA ARG A 63 9.62 -13.37 -11.20
C ARG A 63 8.28 -12.83 -11.70
N ALA A 64 7.19 -13.46 -11.27
CA ALA A 64 5.84 -12.97 -11.49
C ALA A 64 5.61 -11.60 -10.84
N LYS A 65 4.56 -10.88 -11.26
CA LYS A 65 4.24 -9.51 -10.80
C LYS A 65 4.11 -9.42 -9.28
N GLU A 66 3.54 -10.44 -8.66
CA GLU A 66 3.32 -10.59 -7.22
C GLU A 66 4.61 -10.77 -6.41
N HIS A 67 5.73 -11.10 -7.07
CA HIS A 67 7.03 -11.36 -6.44
C HIS A 67 8.14 -10.44 -6.98
N PHE A 68 7.76 -9.52 -7.86
CA PHE A 68 8.64 -8.54 -8.49
C PHE A 68 8.67 -7.24 -7.68
N SER A 69 9.87 -6.80 -7.31
CA SER A 69 10.07 -5.54 -6.59
C SER A 69 10.39 -4.41 -7.56
N TRP A 70 9.70 -3.28 -7.38
CA TRP A 70 10.03 -2.01 -8.03
C TRP A 70 10.99 -1.17 -7.18
N ASP A 71 11.40 -1.66 -6.00
CA ASP A 71 12.34 -0.94 -5.17
C ASP A 71 13.74 -1.00 -5.79
N TYR A 72 14.39 0.16 -5.85
CA TYR A 72 15.76 0.26 -6.35
C TYR A 72 16.68 -0.56 -5.43
N PRO A 73 17.47 -1.51 -5.95
CA PRO A 73 18.31 -2.40 -5.14
C PRO A 73 19.58 -1.67 -4.68
N TYR A 74 19.41 -0.60 -3.91
CA TYR A 74 20.50 0.09 -3.24
C TYR A 74 20.44 -0.23 -1.75
N HIS A 75 21.49 -0.89 -1.28
CA HIS A 75 21.74 -1.08 0.15
C HIS A 75 22.86 -0.14 0.56
N ASP A 76 22.63 0.66 1.59
CA ASP A 76 23.71 1.44 2.19
C ASP A 76 24.71 0.44 2.81
N PRO A 77 26.00 0.50 2.46
CA PRO A 77 27.01 -0.42 3.03
C PRO A 77 27.09 -0.42 4.56
N ARG A 78 26.51 0.59 5.22
CA ARG A 78 26.42 0.71 6.69
C ARG A 78 25.24 -0.04 7.29
N GLU A 79 24.32 -0.54 6.46
CA GLU A 79 23.16 -1.31 6.92
C GLU A 79 23.59 -2.70 7.35
N ASN A 80 23.07 -3.14 8.50
CA ASN A 80 23.23 -4.51 8.93
C ASN A 80 22.19 -5.38 8.24
N MET A 81 22.65 -6.31 7.39
CA MET A 81 21.77 -7.19 6.62
C MET A 81 20.82 -8.04 7.47
N ALA A 82 21.23 -8.43 8.68
CA ALA A 82 20.34 -9.17 9.59
C ALA A 82 19.19 -8.28 10.07
N TYR A 83 19.49 -7.04 10.49
CA TYR A 83 18.48 -6.08 10.93
C TYR A 83 17.57 -5.65 9.78
N LEU A 84 18.12 -5.46 8.58
CA LEU A 84 17.35 -5.15 7.37
C LEU A 84 16.35 -6.25 7.02
N ARG A 85 16.76 -7.52 7.11
CA ARG A 85 15.89 -8.68 6.89
C ARG A 85 14.80 -8.77 7.94
N ASP A 86 15.14 -8.65 9.22
CA ASP A 86 14.15 -8.71 10.29
C ASP A 86 13.16 -7.54 10.23
N ASN A 87 13.65 -6.34 9.93
CA ASN A 87 12.81 -5.17 9.70
C ASN A 87 11.81 -5.44 8.55
N SER A 88 12.31 -5.89 7.40
CA SER A 88 11.47 -6.16 6.21
C SER A 88 10.45 -7.27 6.47
N ARG A 89 10.84 -8.34 7.17
CA ARG A 89 9.97 -9.44 7.58
C ARG A 89 8.85 -8.96 8.50
N LEU A 90 9.17 -8.20 9.53
CA LEU A 90 8.17 -7.67 10.47
C LEU A 90 7.22 -6.68 9.78
N GLN A 91 7.72 -5.85 8.86
CA GLN A 91 6.86 -4.99 8.04
C GLN A 91 5.92 -5.82 7.16
N TYR A 92 6.42 -6.85 6.48
CA TYR A 92 5.57 -7.72 5.65
C TYR A 92 4.44 -8.37 6.46
N LEU A 93 4.76 -8.98 7.60
CA LEU A 93 3.76 -9.59 8.48
C LEU A 93 2.74 -8.57 8.99
N TYR A 94 3.21 -7.37 9.35
CA TYR A 94 2.34 -6.28 9.76
C TYR A 94 1.34 -5.91 8.66
N TYR A 95 1.81 -5.68 7.42
CA TYR A 95 0.93 -5.30 6.31
C TYR A 95 0.04 -6.43 5.82
N SER A 96 0.46 -7.69 5.96
CA SER A 96 -0.39 -8.84 5.65
C SER A 96 -1.57 -8.95 6.64
N ASN A 97 -1.31 -8.72 7.93
CA ASN A 97 -2.39 -8.61 8.92
C ASN A 97 -3.30 -7.40 8.64
N PHE A 98 -2.71 -6.28 8.25
CA PHE A 98 -3.45 -5.08 7.86
C PHE A 98 -4.37 -5.33 6.66
N LEU A 99 -3.91 -6.11 5.68
CA LEU A 99 -4.70 -6.53 4.54
C LEU A 99 -5.87 -7.43 4.94
N ARG A 100 -5.68 -8.34 5.91
CA ARG A 100 -6.75 -9.20 6.43
C ARG A 100 -7.91 -8.37 6.99
N TYR A 101 -7.61 -7.36 7.79
CA TYR A 101 -8.62 -6.44 8.32
C TYR A 101 -9.30 -5.60 7.23
N ALA A 102 -8.55 -5.12 6.23
CA ALA A 102 -9.14 -4.39 5.10
C ALA A 102 -10.10 -5.27 4.29
N LYS A 103 -9.73 -6.54 4.05
CA LYS A 103 -10.60 -7.55 3.42
C LYS A 103 -11.85 -7.82 4.26
N GLN A 104 -11.72 -7.90 5.59
CA GLN A 104 -12.87 -8.05 6.49
C GLN A 104 -13.85 -6.87 6.36
N ILE A 105 -13.37 -5.61 6.39
CA ILE A 105 -14.21 -4.42 6.16
C ILE A 105 -14.96 -4.52 4.84
N ASN A 106 -14.29 -4.88 3.74
CA ASN A 106 -14.95 -5.02 2.44
C ASN A 106 -15.95 -6.17 2.40
N SER A 107 -15.69 -7.28 3.10
CA SER A 107 -16.64 -8.39 3.19
C SER A 107 -17.92 -7.99 3.93
N GLU A 108 -17.78 -7.28 5.06
CA GLU A 108 -18.91 -6.77 5.86
C GLU A 108 -19.72 -5.74 5.06
N LEU A 109 -19.06 -4.83 4.35
CA LEU A 109 -19.72 -3.85 3.48
C LEU A 109 -20.40 -4.46 2.24
N SER A 110 -20.00 -5.67 1.85
CA SER A 110 -20.58 -6.39 0.71
C SER A 110 -21.68 -7.37 1.13
N ALA A 111 -21.91 -7.55 2.43
CA ALA A 111 -23.01 -8.36 2.95
C ALA A 111 -24.37 -7.73 2.60
N LYS A 112 -25.43 -8.55 2.58
CA LYS A 112 -26.80 -8.08 2.32
C LYS A 112 -27.24 -7.04 3.35
N GLU A 113 -26.84 -7.22 4.60
CA GLU A 113 -27.05 -6.30 5.70
C GLU A 113 -25.70 -5.98 6.36
N PRO A 114 -25.06 -4.86 5.99
CA PRO A 114 -23.75 -4.51 6.53
C PRO A 114 -23.80 -4.21 8.04
N ASN A 115 -22.88 -4.82 8.81
CA ASN A 115 -22.74 -4.50 10.23
C ASN A 115 -21.78 -3.30 10.43
N TYR A 116 -22.36 -2.10 10.45
CA TYR A 116 -21.59 -0.86 10.60
C TYR A 116 -20.83 -0.76 11.94
N GLU A 117 -21.28 -1.42 13.00
CA GLU A 117 -20.57 -1.43 14.29
C GLU A 117 -19.29 -2.24 14.23
N THR A 118 -19.33 -3.42 13.60
CA THR A 118 -18.15 -4.23 13.31
C THR A 118 -17.17 -3.47 12.42
N ILE A 119 -17.66 -2.79 11.38
CA ILE A 119 -16.84 -1.99 10.47
C ILE A 119 -16.12 -0.86 11.22
N ILE A 120 -16.83 -0.09 12.04
CA ILE A 120 -16.26 1.00 12.84
C ILE A 120 -15.20 0.46 13.81
N LYS A 121 -15.49 -0.65 14.50
CA LYS A 121 -14.56 -1.30 15.42
C LYS A 121 -13.27 -1.72 14.71
N ILE A 122 -13.37 -2.39 13.56
CA ILE A 122 -12.19 -2.81 12.78
C ILE A 122 -11.42 -1.59 12.28
N ALA A 123 -12.11 -0.55 11.79
CA ALA A 123 -11.45 0.67 11.29
C ALA A 123 -10.69 1.42 12.41
N HIS A 124 -11.23 1.47 13.63
CA HIS A 124 -10.51 2.01 14.79
C HIS A 124 -9.32 1.14 15.21
N GLN A 125 -9.47 -0.18 15.21
CA GLN A 125 -8.38 -1.11 15.50
C GLN A 125 -7.24 -0.92 14.49
N LEU A 126 -7.57 -0.81 13.19
CA LEU A 126 -6.63 -0.52 12.12
C LEU A 126 -5.92 0.82 12.38
N LYS A 127 -6.66 1.90 12.64
CA LYS A 127 -6.09 3.25 12.84
C LYS A 127 -5.09 3.30 14.01
N ASN A 128 -5.38 2.57 15.08
CA ASN A 128 -4.57 2.57 16.30
C ASN A 128 -3.48 1.50 16.30
N GLN A 129 -3.35 0.72 15.23
CA GLN A 129 -2.34 -0.33 15.16
C GLN A 129 -0.93 0.27 15.04
N GLU A 130 0.00 -0.33 15.78
CA GLU A 130 1.41 -0.03 15.69
C GLU A 130 2.21 -1.33 15.62
N THR A 131 3.39 -1.28 14.99
CA THR A 131 4.36 -2.37 15.03
C THR A 131 5.74 -1.84 15.38
N LYS A 132 6.56 -2.71 15.97
CA LYS A 132 7.93 -2.44 16.39
C LYS A 132 8.87 -3.17 15.44
N VAL A 133 9.75 -2.43 14.77
CA VAL A 133 10.76 -2.99 13.86
C VAL A 133 12.15 -2.50 14.26
N PRO A 134 13.21 -3.31 14.09
CA PRO A 134 14.56 -2.87 14.39
C PRO A 134 15.05 -1.86 13.34
N SER A 135 15.82 -0.87 13.78
CA SER A 135 16.59 0.02 12.92
C SER A 135 17.58 -0.79 12.09
N VAL A 136 17.67 -0.49 10.80
CA VAL A 136 18.56 -1.18 9.87
C VAL A 136 20.05 -0.88 10.14
N TYR A 137 20.34 0.17 10.92
CA TYR A 137 21.70 0.59 11.29
C TYR A 137 22.08 0.17 12.71
N THR A 138 21.16 0.34 13.67
CA THR A 138 21.47 0.28 15.11
C THR A 138 20.71 -0.81 15.88
N ALA A 139 19.79 -1.54 15.24
CA ALA A 139 18.80 -2.44 15.87
C ALA A 139 17.85 -1.79 16.88
N GLU A 140 17.96 -0.47 17.12
CA GLU A 140 17.03 0.27 17.98
C GLU A 140 15.60 0.13 17.47
N ILE A 141 14.64 0.01 18.38
CA ILE A 141 13.25 -0.23 18.01
C ILE A 141 12.62 1.05 17.45
N ILE A 142 12.14 0.96 16.22
CA ILE A 142 11.35 1.98 15.54
C ILE A 142 9.88 1.57 15.58
N ASN A 143 9.01 2.48 16.02
CA ASN A 143 7.56 2.28 15.97
C ASN A 143 7.03 2.73 14.61
N ILE A 144 6.47 1.81 13.84
CA ILE A 144 5.71 2.12 12.64
C ILE A 144 4.24 2.26 13.04
N LYS A 145 3.67 3.43 12.77
CA LYS A 145 2.26 3.77 13.01
C LYS A 145 1.55 4.11 11.70
N VAL A 146 0.25 3.92 11.69
CA VAL A 146 -0.63 4.41 10.62
C VAL A 146 -0.58 5.94 10.58
N GLY A 147 -0.33 6.52 9.41
CA GLY A 147 -0.21 7.98 9.24
C GLY A 147 1.21 8.55 9.28
N GLY A 148 2.17 7.88 9.96
CA GLY A 148 3.53 8.40 10.11
C GLY A 148 4.50 8.13 8.94
N ILE A 149 4.31 7.01 8.22
CA ILE A 149 5.25 6.53 7.17
C ILE A 149 4.50 5.97 5.94
N LEU A 150 3.16 6.00 5.96
CA LEU A 150 2.33 5.38 4.92
C LEU A 150 1.81 6.43 3.93
N LYS A 151 2.60 6.73 2.89
CA LYS A 151 2.30 7.54 1.67
C LYS A 151 1.42 8.79 1.89
N GLY A 152 1.91 9.97 1.48
CA GLY A 152 1.15 11.22 1.62
C GLY A 152 1.87 12.35 2.37
N ASN A 153 3.16 12.18 2.70
CA ASN A 153 4.01 13.28 3.12
C ASN A 153 4.52 13.97 1.86
N LEU A 154 4.06 15.21 1.61
CA LEU A 154 4.36 15.96 0.39
C LEU A 154 5.86 16.06 0.09
N PHE A 155 6.72 16.16 1.12
CA PHE A 155 8.17 16.22 0.96
C PHE A 155 8.73 14.89 0.47
N LEU A 156 8.34 13.77 1.10
CA LEU A 156 8.76 12.44 0.67
C LEU A 156 8.18 12.11 -0.71
N ASP A 157 6.91 12.42 -0.95
CA ASP A 157 6.23 12.22 -2.22
C ASP A 157 6.92 12.99 -3.36
N PHE A 158 7.47 14.18 -3.08
CA PHE A 158 8.23 14.96 -4.06
C PHE A 158 9.52 14.23 -4.50
N PHE A 159 10.34 13.80 -3.55
CA PHE A 159 11.60 13.10 -3.87
C PHE A 159 11.34 11.71 -4.47
N GLU A 160 10.38 10.95 -3.93
CA GLU A 160 9.94 9.69 -4.53
C GLU A 160 9.43 9.90 -5.96
N GLY A 161 8.71 11.00 -6.21
CA GLY A 161 8.25 11.38 -7.52
C GLY A 161 9.40 11.63 -8.50
N ILE A 162 10.41 12.42 -8.10
CA ILE A 162 11.59 12.68 -8.94
C ILE A 162 12.34 11.38 -9.24
N ILE A 163 12.63 10.57 -8.23
CA ILE A 163 13.32 9.27 -8.43
C ILE A 163 12.52 8.42 -9.40
N GLY A 164 11.19 8.35 -9.23
CA GLY A 164 10.34 7.54 -10.08
C GLY A 164 10.28 8.01 -11.54
N ILE A 165 10.37 9.32 -11.80
CA ILE A 165 10.45 9.89 -13.17
C ILE A 165 11.69 9.38 -13.91
N PHE A 166 12.83 9.22 -13.24
CA PHE A 166 14.05 8.65 -13.85
C PHE A 166 14.05 7.13 -13.87
N TYR A 167 13.49 6.50 -12.84
CA TYR A 167 13.51 5.06 -12.68
C TYR A 167 12.55 4.34 -13.65
N ALA A 168 11.37 4.90 -13.95
CA ALA A 168 10.44 4.28 -14.91
C ALA A 168 11.03 4.13 -16.33
N PRO A 169 11.67 5.15 -16.93
CA PRO A 169 12.37 4.99 -18.20
C PRO A 169 13.47 3.93 -18.17
N TYR A 170 14.25 3.87 -17.10
CA TYR A 170 15.27 2.84 -16.89
C TYR A 170 14.65 1.43 -16.84
N MET A 171 13.56 1.25 -16.09
CA MET A 171 12.84 -0.02 -16.03
C MET A 171 12.16 -0.38 -17.34
N SER A 172 11.68 0.60 -18.11
CA SER A 172 11.18 0.38 -19.47
C SER A 172 12.26 -0.21 -20.37
N LEU A 173 13.50 0.30 -20.29
CA LEU A 173 14.64 -0.25 -21.03
C LEU A 173 14.96 -1.69 -20.61
N ILE A 174 14.96 -1.97 -19.30
CA ILE A 174 15.11 -3.34 -18.79
C ILE A 174 13.99 -4.25 -19.34
N GLY A 175 12.76 -3.75 -19.40
CA GLY A 175 11.63 -4.45 -20.00
C GLY A 175 11.86 -4.81 -21.46
N VAL A 176 12.40 -3.88 -22.27
CA VAL A 176 12.74 -4.14 -23.68
C VAL A 176 13.79 -5.25 -23.80
N ILE A 177 14.84 -5.22 -22.98
CA ILE A 177 15.88 -6.27 -22.95
C ILE A 177 15.26 -7.62 -22.52
N SER A 178 14.33 -7.57 -21.56
CA SER A 178 13.66 -8.76 -21.00
C SER A 178 12.50 -9.29 -21.84
N ALA A 179 12.11 -8.60 -22.93
CA ALA A 179 11.05 -9.04 -23.82
C ALA A 179 11.37 -10.40 -24.47
N ARG A 180 12.63 -10.65 -24.83
CA ARG A 180 13.05 -11.95 -25.38
C ARG A 180 12.94 -13.08 -24.34
N PRO A 181 13.51 -12.95 -23.13
CA PRO A 181 13.25 -13.91 -22.03
C PRO A 181 11.77 -14.16 -21.76
N TYR A 182 10.92 -13.14 -21.84
CA TYR A 182 9.47 -13.28 -21.68
C TYR A 182 8.85 -14.14 -22.80
N CYS A 183 9.15 -13.85 -24.06
CA CYS A 183 8.63 -14.64 -25.20
C CYS A 183 9.09 -16.10 -25.18
N LEU A 184 10.22 -16.40 -24.53
CA LEU A 184 10.75 -17.75 -24.36
C LEU A 184 10.24 -18.45 -23.08
N GLY A 185 9.43 -17.76 -22.26
CA GLY A 185 8.85 -18.31 -21.03
C GLY A 185 9.76 -18.29 -19.80
N TYR A 186 10.94 -17.68 -19.89
CA TYR A 186 11.87 -17.57 -18.75
C TYR A 186 11.49 -16.44 -17.79
N SER A 187 10.91 -15.35 -18.30
CA SER A 187 10.36 -14.25 -17.50
C SER A 187 8.85 -14.33 -17.47
N GLN A 188 8.24 -14.18 -16.29
CA GLN A 188 6.78 -14.23 -16.14
C GLN A 188 6.12 -12.85 -16.23
N TYR A 189 6.87 -11.78 -15.92
CA TYR A 189 6.33 -10.42 -15.84
C TYR A 189 7.18 -9.40 -16.60
N CYS A 190 8.48 -9.27 -16.31
CA CYS A 190 9.31 -8.28 -16.98
C CYS A 190 9.42 -8.59 -18.48
N GLY A 191 9.17 -7.59 -19.32
CA GLY A 191 9.07 -7.75 -20.78
C GLY A 191 7.66 -8.07 -21.30
N SER A 192 6.68 -8.29 -20.42
CA SER A 192 5.28 -8.45 -20.81
C SER A 192 4.61 -7.11 -21.16
N PRO A 193 3.51 -7.10 -21.93
CA PRO A 193 2.70 -5.89 -22.13
C PRO A 193 2.22 -5.25 -20.83
N GLN A 194 1.88 -6.07 -19.83
CA GLN A 194 1.44 -5.59 -18.52
C GLN A 194 2.57 -4.84 -17.79
N PHE A 195 3.81 -5.30 -17.91
CA PHE A 195 4.97 -4.62 -17.33
C PHE A 195 5.10 -3.20 -17.91
N PHE A 196 5.04 -3.03 -19.23
CA PHE A 196 5.12 -1.70 -19.84
C PHE A 196 3.97 -0.77 -19.43
N LEU A 197 2.75 -1.31 -19.30
CA LEU A 197 1.61 -0.55 -18.79
C LEU A 197 1.84 -0.11 -17.34
N ASP A 198 2.30 -1.01 -16.48
CA ASP A 198 2.62 -0.70 -15.09
C ASP A 198 3.75 0.33 -14.99
N THR A 199 4.77 0.27 -15.86
CA THR A 199 5.84 1.28 -15.92
C THR A 199 5.31 2.66 -16.32
N ALA A 200 4.40 2.72 -17.30
CA ALA A 200 3.77 3.96 -17.74
C ALA A 200 2.87 4.55 -16.63
N LEU A 201 2.09 3.71 -15.95
CA LEU A 201 1.30 4.13 -14.79
C LEU A 201 2.18 4.66 -13.67
N TYR A 202 3.26 3.95 -13.35
CA TYR A 202 4.22 4.38 -12.34
C TYR A 202 4.84 5.74 -12.70
N PHE A 203 5.24 5.95 -13.96
CA PHE A 203 5.73 7.25 -14.43
C PHE A 203 4.70 8.36 -14.23
N CYS A 204 3.45 8.13 -14.64
CA CYS A 204 2.37 9.09 -14.45
C CYS A 204 2.11 9.40 -12.98
N GLU A 205 2.09 8.38 -12.12
CA GLU A 205 1.94 8.54 -10.67
C GLU A 205 3.09 9.34 -10.06
N SER A 206 4.33 9.09 -10.48
CA SER A 206 5.51 9.85 -10.07
C SER A 206 5.43 11.32 -10.49
N VAL A 207 5.03 11.60 -11.73
CA VAL A 207 4.77 12.98 -12.19
C VAL A 207 3.67 13.63 -11.36
N LEU A 208 2.57 12.92 -11.10
CA LEU A 208 1.47 13.42 -10.27
C LEU A 208 1.91 13.69 -8.84
N LYS A 209 2.79 12.87 -8.26
CA LYS A 209 3.37 13.12 -6.93
C LYS A 209 4.16 14.43 -6.94
N VAL A 210 5.09 14.62 -7.88
CA VAL A 210 5.87 15.87 -8.00
C VAL A 210 4.93 17.06 -8.17
N VAL A 211 3.99 16.97 -9.11
CA VAL A 211 3.05 18.05 -9.41
C VAL A 211 2.18 18.38 -8.21
N ARG A 212 1.61 17.38 -7.52
CA ARG A 212 0.79 17.61 -6.32
C ARG A 212 1.62 18.15 -5.16
N SER A 213 2.84 17.65 -4.96
CA SER A 213 3.75 18.16 -3.93
C SER A 213 4.20 19.60 -4.17
N VAL A 214 4.06 20.13 -5.40
CA VAL A 214 4.35 21.54 -5.72
C VAL A 214 3.08 22.39 -5.74
N ILE A 215 2.03 21.96 -6.46
CA ILE A 215 0.77 22.69 -6.61
C ILE A 215 0.01 22.77 -5.29
N PHE A 216 0.01 21.71 -4.48
CA PHE A 216 -0.75 21.68 -3.24
C PHE A 216 -0.18 22.69 -2.22
N PRO A 217 1.14 22.77 -1.94
CA PRO A 217 1.70 23.88 -1.16
C PRO A 217 1.44 25.28 -1.75
N LEU A 218 1.44 25.44 -3.08
CA LEU A 218 1.18 26.74 -3.71
C LEU A 218 -0.28 27.20 -3.56
N GLY A 219 -1.25 26.29 -3.80
CA GLY A 219 -2.67 26.55 -3.54
C GLY A 219 -2.98 26.74 -2.05
N MET A 220 -2.17 26.13 -1.18
CA MET A 220 -2.27 26.29 0.27
C MET A 220 -1.59 27.56 0.80
N LEU A 221 -0.49 28.04 0.21
CA LEU A 221 0.09 29.35 0.53
C LEU A 221 -0.95 30.46 0.29
N TYR A 222 -1.75 30.31 -0.76
CA TYR A 222 -2.91 31.16 -1.03
C TYR A 222 -4.00 31.03 0.05
N SER A 223 -4.32 29.81 0.51
CA SER A 223 -5.32 29.58 1.57
C SER A 223 -4.87 30.01 2.97
N VAL A 224 -3.60 29.79 3.36
CA VAL A 224 -3.02 30.20 4.65
C VAL A 224 -3.02 31.72 4.77
N TYR A 225 -2.73 32.43 3.67
CA TYR A 225 -2.86 33.88 3.61
C TYR A 225 -4.30 34.37 3.86
N THR A 226 -5.31 33.49 3.71
CA THR A 226 -6.73 33.85 3.83
C THR A 226 -7.45 33.32 5.08
N THR A 227 -7.03 32.21 5.69
CA THR A 227 -7.86 31.53 6.72
C THR A 227 -7.11 30.91 7.91
N ASP A 228 -5.78 31.03 7.98
CA ASP A 228 -4.94 30.67 9.15
C ASP A 228 -5.21 29.29 9.81
N SER A 229 -5.60 28.29 9.02
CA SER A 229 -5.82 26.93 9.49
C SER A 229 -5.13 25.93 8.56
N PHE A 230 -4.11 25.21 9.06
CA PHE A 230 -3.88 23.76 8.85
C PHE A 230 -2.39 23.33 8.84
N ASN A 231 -2.13 22.09 9.28
CA ASN A 231 -0.82 21.43 9.35
C ASN A 231 -0.64 20.40 8.20
N PRO A 232 0.25 20.66 7.22
CA PRO A 232 0.39 19.85 6.01
C PRO A 232 1.20 18.55 6.18
N PHE A 233 1.71 18.24 7.38
CA PHE A 233 2.73 17.21 7.58
C PHE A 233 2.22 15.81 8.00
N THR A 234 0.94 15.59 8.32
CA THR A 234 0.63 14.51 9.30
C THR A 234 -0.38 13.41 8.92
N LYS A 235 -1.04 13.43 7.75
CA LYS A 235 -2.04 12.37 7.45
C LYS A 235 -1.85 11.69 6.11
N GLY A 236 -1.46 10.42 6.15
CA GLY A 236 -1.30 9.55 4.97
C GLY A 236 -2.61 9.02 4.39
N ASP A 237 -2.57 8.50 3.16
CA ASP A 237 -3.77 8.08 2.40
C ASP A 237 -4.57 6.95 3.07
N VAL A 238 -3.87 6.06 3.78
CA VAL A 238 -4.50 4.99 4.57
C VAL A 238 -5.29 5.55 5.74
N GLU A 239 -4.73 6.53 6.47
CA GLU A 239 -5.41 7.17 7.60
C GLU A 239 -6.65 7.94 7.13
N ARG A 240 -6.54 8.69 6.02
CA ARG A 240 -7.68 9.39 5.41
C ARG A 240 -8.81 8.43 5.01
N SER A 241 -8.45 7.28 4.46
CA SER A 241 -9.43 6.26 4.05
C SER A 241 -10.15 5.65 5.25
N LEU A 242 -9.42 5.37 6.34
CA LEU A 242 -10.00 4.86 7.59
C LEU A 242 -10.92 5.89 8.25
N GLU A 243 -10.51 7.16 8.33
CA GLU A 243 -11.35 8.25 8.85
C GLU A 243 -12.63 8.42 8.00
N GLY A 244 -12.51 8.32 6.68
CA GLY A 244 -13.65 8.37 5.77
C GLY A 244 -14.62 7.19 5.95
N ILE A 245 -14.12 5.98 6.21
CA ILE A 245 -14.96 4.82 6.49
C ILE A 245 -15.69 4.99 7.82
N ILE A 246 -14.99 5.41 8.89
CA ILE A 246 -15.58 5.63 10.21
C ILE A 246 -16.73 6.65 10.12
N ALA A 247 -16.46 7.84 9.57
CA ALA A 247 -17.46 8.91 9.47
C ALA A 247 -18.70 8.49 8.66
N LEU A 248 -18.51 7.78 7.54
CA LEU A 248 -19.63 7.30 6.72
C LEU A 248 -20.39 6.16 7.37
N ALA A 249 -19.72 5.26 8.09
CA ALA A 249 -20.35 4.16 8.80
C ALA A 249 -21.19 4.67 9.98
N GLU A 250 -20.71 5.66 10.72
CA GLU A 250 -21.46 6.32 11.80
C GLU A 250 -22.74 6.99 11.28
N GLN A 251 -22.65 7.71 10.16
CA GLN A 251 -23.80 8.35 9.52
C GLN A 251 -24.85 7.34 9.03
N LEU A 252 -24.41 6.20 8.47
CA LEU A 252 -25.31 5.15 8.00
C LEU A 252 -25.96 4.40 9.17
N LYS A 253 -25.22 4.18 10.26
CA LYS A 253 -25.74 3.60 11.51
C LYS A 253 -26.87 4.46 12.08
N SER A 254 -26.66 5.77 12.24
CA SER A 254 -27.70 6.67 12.77
C SER A 254 -28.95 6.70 11.87
N THR A 255 -28.74 6.80 10.55
CA THR A 255 -29.86 6.82 9.58
C THR A 255 -30.69 5.53 9.63
N SER A 256 -30.05 4.36 9.80
CA SER A 256 -30.74 3.07 9.93
C SER A 256 -31.52 2.94 11.25
N GLN A 257 -31.00 3.52 12.35
CA GLN A 257 -31.68 3.56 13.64
C GLN A 257 -32.90 4.49 13.59
N ASP A 258 -32.77 5.65 12.96
CA ASP A 258 -33.89 6.61 12.80
C ASP A 258 -35.03 6.02 11.94
N LEU A 259 -34.69 5.28 10.87
CA LEU A 259 -35.67 4.54 10.06
C LEU A 259 -36.34 3.41 10.85
N SER A 260 -35.62 2.72 11.73
CA SER A 260 -36.20 1.67 12.58
C SER A 260 -37.14 2.21 13.67
N LEU A 261 -36.92 3.45 14.12
CA LEU A 261 -37.77 4.15 15.08
C LEU A 261 -39.00 4.79 14.43
N ALA A 262 -38.97 5.07 13.12
CA ALA A 262 -40.11 5.60 12.37
C ALA A 262 -41.16 4.52 12.04
N VAL A 263 -40.83 3.23 12.17
CA VAL A 263 -41.76 2.10 12.00
C VAL A 263 -42.28 1.67 13.37
N VAL A 264 -43.05 2.55 14.03
CA VAL A 264 -43.92 2.13 15.13
C VAL A 264 -45.31 1.90 14.52
N PRO A 265 -45.86 0.68 14.53
CA PRO A 265 -47.21 0.44 14.05
C PRO A 265 -48.23 1.06 15.02
N VAL A 266 -49.11 1.89 14.47
CA VAL A 266 -50.40 2.27 15.09
C VAL A 266 -51.37 1.10 14.93
#